data_AF-A0A2E5LCQ6-F1
#
_entry.id   AF-A0A2E5LCQ6-F1
#
_cell.length_a   1.000
_cell.length_b   1.000
_cell.length_c   1.000
_cell.angle_alpha   90.00
_cell.angle_beta   90.00
_cell.angle_gamma   90.00
#
_symmetry.space_group_name_H-M   'P 1'
#
loop_
_entity.id
_entity.type
_entity.pdbx_description
1 polymer ?
#
loop_
_entity_poly.entity_id
_entity_poly.type
_entity_poly.pdbx_seq_one_letter_code
_entity_poly.pdbx_strand_id
1 'polypeptide(L)'
;MSEIKNYGEAWKGGDKPLAASYGKLMMWFFLITDTLTFSAFLASYGFSRFKYESVWPVPEDVFTHFPFLSGEHPLLFVALMTFILIMSSVTMVLAVNYGHKMQKSKVILWLVLTIVGGCLFLGSQAWEWGHFIHGDKGGIATKDEYIVHVAQGNKLSSVYKLMEIDKYSNDHSLKYFGLEDLTQEMKKGFDEKNINNLIEQLKAKPEFNIRKADKTILSNEESINYLKENATQILVGANLVNNEYGHRLFADYFFFITGFHGFHVFSGVVLLIIILINVIMGTYERRGHYEMVEKVGLYWHFVDLVWVFVFTFFYLV
;
A
#
# COMPACT_ATOMS: atom_id res chain seq x y z
N MET A 1 11.90 -62.41 23.17
CA MET A 1 12.16 -61.53 24.32
C MET A 1 12.29 -60.12 23.76
N SER A 2 11.24 -59.31 23.87
CA SER A 2 11.11 -58.03 23.16
C SER A 2 11.94 -56.93 23.81
N GLU A 3 12.74 -56.22 23.01
CA GLU A 3 13.47 -55.01 23.41
C GLU A 3 12.48 -53.90 23.77
N ILE A 4 12.45 -53.53 25.05
CA ILE A 4 11.73 -52.34 25.51
C ILE A 4 12.60 -51.14 25.16
N LYS A 5 12.19 -50.36 24.16
CA LYS A 5 12.75 -49.03 23.88
C LYS A 5 12.64 -48.19 25.15
N ASN A 6 13.79 -47.76 25.68
CA ASN A 6 13.88 -46.86 26.83
C ASN A 6 13.47 -45.45 26.36
N TYR A 7 12.18 -45.13 26.46
CA TYR A 7 11.72 -43.76 26.37
C TYR A 7 12.16 -43.06 27.66
N GLY A 8 12.94 -41.99 27.54
CA GLY A 8 13.49 -41.25 28.69
C GLY A 8 12.41 -40.85 29.72
N GLU A 9 12.86 -40.50 30.92
CA GLU A 9 11.98 -40.24 32.07
C GLU A 9 10.78 -39.34 31.71
N ALA A 10 9.57 -39.77 32.08
CA ALA A 10 8.36 -38.98 31.92
C ALA A 10 8.47 -37.67 32.71
N TRP A 11 8.00 -36.56 32.11
CA TRP A 11 8.03 -35.22 32.68
C TRP A 11 7.53 -35.21 34.13
N LYS A 12 8.43 -34.90 35.08
CA LYS A 12 8.17 -34.99 36.54
C LYS A 12 7.47 -33.75 37.12
N GLY A 13 7.10 -32.78 36.27
CA GLY A 13 6.60 -31.46 36.69
C GLY A 13 7.72 -30.57 37.24
N GLY A 14 7.66 -29.27 36.92
CA GLY A 14 8.69 -28.28 37.31
C GLY A 14 9.64 -27.87 36.17
N ASP A 15 9.81 -28.73 35.16
CA ASP A 15 10.51 -28.37 33.93
C ASP A 15 9.60 -27.53 33.02
N LYS A 16 10.10 -26.41 32.51
CA LYS A 16 9.39 -25.57 31.53
C LYS A 16 9.19 -26.39 30.25
N PRO A 17 7.97 -26.85 29.91
CA PRO A 17 7.76 -27.82 28.83
C PRO A 17 8.16 -27.28 27.44
N LEU A 18 8.29 -25.95 27.29
CA LEU A 18 8.64 -25.29 26.03
C LEU A 18 9.95 -24.50 26.06
N ALA A 19 10.67 -24.45 27.19
CA ALA A 19 11.88 -23.62 27.41
C ALA A 19 11.80 -22.14 26.95
N ALA A 20 10.63 -21.64 26.55
CA ALA A 20 10.42 -20.29 26.04
C ALA A 20 10.19 -19.31 27.21
N SER A 21 10.79 -18.12 27.11
CA SER A 21 10.54 -17.06 28.11
C SER A 21 9.12 -16.50 27.95
N TYR A 22 8.52 -16.06 29.07
CA TYR A 22 7.17 -15.49 29.08
C TYR A 22 7.02 -14.35 28.05
N GLY A 23 8.04 -13.50 27.92
CA GLY A 23 8.05 -12.42 26.93
C GLY A 23 8.02 -12.91 25.48
N LYS A 24 8.67 -14.04 25.16
CA LYS A 24 8.58 -14.63 23.80
C LYS A 24 7.20 -15.24 23.55
N LEU A 25 6.62 -15.90 24.56
CA LEU A 25 5.29 -16.50 24.45
C LEU A 25 4.21 -15.43 24.22
N MET A 26 4.24 -14.35 25.01
CA MET A 26 3.30 -13.22 24.84
C MET A 26 3.46 -12.55 23.49
N MET A 27 4.70 -12.44 22.99
CA MET A 27 4.96 -11.93 21.64
C MET A 27 4.26 -12.80 20.58
N TRP A 28 4.39 -14.12 20.65
CA TRP A 28 3.71 -15.01 19.70
C TRP A 28 2.19 -14.89 19.75
N PHE A 29 1.58 -14.78 20.94
CA PHE A 29 0.13 -14.55 21.03
C PHE A 29 -0.29 -13.22 20.40
N PHE A 30 0.45 -12.15 20.67
CA PHE A 30 0.23 -10.84 20.05
C PHE A 30 0.36 -10.91 18.52
N LEU A 31 1.36 -11.61 18.00
CA LEU A 31 1.53 -11.80 16.55
C LEU A 31 0.38 -12.60 15.92
N ILE A 32 -0.15 -13.60 16.62
CA ILE A 32 -1.29 -14.38 16.14
C ILE A 32 -2.54 -13.49 16.04
N THR A 33 -2.79 -12.61 17.00
CA THR A 33 -3.95 -11.70 16.95
C THR A 33 -3.86 -10.72 15.78
N ASP A 34 -2.66 -10.20 15.50
CA ASP A 34 -2.45 -9.34 14.33
C ASP A 34 -2.61 -10.14 13.02
N THR A 35 -2.09 -11.37 12.98
CA THR A 35 -2.24 -12.27 11.82
C THR A 35 -3.72 -12.48 11.47
N LEU A 36 -4.56 -12.76 12.47
CA LEU A 36 -6.00 -12.96 12.26
C LEU A 36 -6.69 -11.69 11.77
N THR A 37 -6.27 -10.53 12.27
CA THR A 37 -6.81 -9.22 11.89
C THR A 37 -6.48 -8.90 10.43
N PHE A 38 -5.21 -9.04 10.02
CA PHE A 38 -4.81 -8.88 8.61
C PHE A 38 -5.48 -9.92 7.70
N SER A 39 -5.64 -11.16 8.15
CA SER A 39 -6.32 -12.20 7.38
C SER A 39 -7.78 -11.84 7.11
N ALA A 40 -8.49 -11.28 8.10
CA ALA A 40 -9.86 -10.82 7.91
C ALA A 40 -9.95 -9.67 6.89
N PHE A 41 -9.02 -8.71 6.94
CA PHE A 41 -8.98 -7.61 5.97
C PHE A 41 -8.68 -8.10 4.56
N LEU A 42 -7.68 -8.98 4.38
CA LEU A 42 -7.33 -9.55 3.08
C LEU A 42 -8.45 -10.43 2.52
N ALA A 43 -9.16 -11.18 3.36
CA ALA A 43 -10.32 -11.96 2.94
C ALA A 43 -11.47 -11.04 2.45
N SER A 44 -11.73 -9.94 3.17
CA SER A 44 -12.74 -8.96 2.77
C SER A 44 -12.40 -8.26 1.45
N TYR A 45 -11.13 -7.87 1.28
CA TYR A 45 -10.60 -7.35 0.03
C TYR A 45 -10.76 -8.37 -1.11
N GLY A 46 -10.33 -9.61 -0.89
CA GLY A 46 -10.44 -10.69 -1.86
C GLY A 46 -11.88 -10.90 -2.31
N PHE A 47 -12.83 -11.02 -1.37
CA PHE A 47 -14.25 -11.14 -1.69
C PHE A 47 -14.78 -9.97 -2.54
N SER A 48 -14.41 -8.74 -2.19
CA SER A 48 -14.83 -7.54 -2.92
C SER A 48 -14.25 -7.51 -4.34
N ARG A 49 -12.98 -7.89 -4.48
CA ARG A 49 -12.32 -8.03 -5.78
C ARG A 49 -13.00 -9.08 -6.66
N PHE A 50 -13.32 -10.25 -6.12
CA PHE A 50 -14.03 -11.31 -6.84
C PHE A 50 -15.43 -10.86 -7.27
N LYS A 51 -16.15 -10.14 -6.40
CA LYS A 51 -17.51 -9.64 -6.72
C LYS A 51 -17.50 -8.59 -7.83
N TYR A 52 -16.48 -7.74 -7.89
CA TYR A 52 -16.39 -6.60 -8.81
C TYR A 52 -15.26 -6.76 -9.84
N GLU A 53 -14.93 -7.99 -10.22
CA GLU A 53 -13.76 -8.33 -11.05
C GLU A 53 -13.68 -7.53 -12.37
N SER A 54 -14.82 -7.33 -13.03
CA SER A 54 -14.88 -6.61 -14.31
C SER A 54 -14.44 -5.16 -14.18
N VAL A 55 -14.74 -4.51 -13.05
CA VAL A 55 -14.52 -3.08 -12.80
C VAL A 55 -13.42 -2.79 -11.79
N TRP A 56 -12.74 -3.83 -11.31
CA TRP A 56 -11.60 -3.71 -10.41
C TRP A 56 -10.39 -3.14 -11.17
N PRO A 57 -9.65 -2.19 -10.57
CA PRO A 57 -8.48 -1.61 -11.21
C PRO A 57 -7.40 -2.66 -11.51
N VAL A 58 -6.68 -2.42 -12.60
CA VAL A 58 -5.51 -3.19 -13.02
C VAL A 58 -4.28 -2.56 -12.36
N PRO A 59 -3.52 -3.27 -11.50
CA PRO A 59 -2.40 -2.69 -10.75
C PRO A 59 -1.35 -2.00 -11.63
N GLU A 60 -1.07 -2.54 -12.82
CA GLU A 60 -0.11 -1.98 -13.77
C GLU A 60 -0.54 -0.61 -14.33
N ASP A 61 -1.85 -0.34 -14.38
CA ASP A 61 -2.40 0.94 -14.83
C ASP A 61 -2.39 2.00 -13.70
N VAL A 62 -2.38 1.54 -12.46
CA VAL A 62 -2.48 2.37 -11.24
C VAL A 62 -1.11 2.78 -10.72
N PHE A 63 -0.18 1.83 -10.62
CA PHE A 63 1.11 2.02 -9.97
C PHE A 63 2.23 2.13 -11.01
N THR A 64 2.35 3.29 -11.66
CA THR A 64 3.32 3.50 -12.76
C THR A 64 4.44 4.47 -12.41
N HIS A 65 4.35 5.18 -11.29
CA HIS A 65 5.27 6.28 -10.98
C HIS A 65 6.48 5.81 -10.21
N PHE A 66 7.63 6.39 -10.55
CA PHE A 66 8.88 6.17 -9.85
C PHE A 66 9.51 7.53 -9.52
N PRO A 67 9.96 7.76 -8.28
CA PRO A 67 10.56 9.04 -7.89
C PRO A 67 11.75 9.40 -8.78
N PHE A 68 11.75 10.62 -9.32
CA PHE A 68 12.83 11.17 -10.16
C PHE A 68 13.03 10.49 -11.52
N LEU A 69 12.19 9.53 -11.91
CA LEU A 69 12.18 8.95 -13.25
C LEU A 69 10.94 9.41 -14.01
N SER A 70 11.15 9.96 -15.21
CA SER A 70 10.07 10.26 -16.13
C SER A 70 9.57 9.00 -16.84
N GLY A 71 8.28 8.95 -17.13
CA GLY A 71 7.64 7.85 -17.85
C GLY A 71 6.83 6.92 -16.94
N GLU A 72 6.14 5.97 -17.57
CA GLU A 72 5.36 4.94 -16.88
C GLU A 72 6.23 3.69 -16.67
N HIS A 73 6.49 3.36 -15.42
CA HIS A 73 7.25 2.18 -14.99
C HIS A 73 6.36 1.31 -14.09
N PRO A 74 5.48 0.48 -14.67
CA PRO A 74 4.53 -0.33 -13.91
C PRO A 74 5.22 -1.16 -12.82
N LEU A 75 4.73 -1.03 -11.58
CA LEU A 75 5.10 -1.82 -10.40
C LEU A 75 6.57 -1.69 -9.96
N LEU A 76 7.42 -0.94 -10.67
CA LEU A 76 8.86 -0.90 -10.41
C LEU A 76 9.21 -0.29 -9.05
N PHE A 77 8.57 0.83 -8.72
CA PHE A 77 8.80 1.50 -7.43
C PHE A 77 8.35 0.64 -6.26
N VAL A 78 7.19 -0.02 -6.42
CA VAL A 78 6.62 -0.95 -5.45
C VAL A 78 7.55 -2.15 -5.24
N ALA A 79 8.09 -2.71 -6.32
CA ALA A 79 9.07 -3.80 -6.24
C ALA A 79 10.35 -3.38 -5.49
N LEU A 80 10.84 -2.15 -5.72
CA LEU A 80 12.00 -1.61 -5.02
C LEU A 80 11.75 -1.45 -3.52
N MET A 81 10.61 -0.88 -3.10
CA MET A 81 10.32 -0.72 -1.67
C MET A 81 10.14 -2.07 -0.96
N THR A 82 9.50 -3.04 -1.61
CA THR A 82 9.39 -4.41 -1.09
C THR A 82 10.75 -5.07 -0.96
N PHE A 83 11.65 -4.90 -1.94
CA PHE A 83 13.02 -5.38 -1.85
C PHE A 83 13.77 -4.75 -0.65
N ILE A 84 13.63 -3.45 -0.44
CA ILE A 84 14.24 -2.74 0.70
C ILE A 84 13.74 -3.33 2.02
N LEU A 85 12.43 -3.59 2.15
CA LEU A 85 11.87 -4.13 3.39
C LEU A 85 12.35 -5.55 3.67
N ILE A 86 12.35 -6.43 2.67
CA ILE A 86 12.86 -7.81 2.79
C ILE A 86 14.35 -7.79 3.16
N MET A 87 15.15 -6.93 2.53
CA MET A 87 16.56 -6.78 2.87
C MET A 87 16.75 -6.24 4.29
N SER A 88 15.88 -5.36 4.78
CA SER A 88 15.89 -4.89 6.17
C SER A 88 15.68 -6.06 7.15
N SER A 89 14.82 -7.02 6.80
CA SER A 89 14.60 -8.24 7.55
C SER A 89 15.89 -9.08 7.67
N VAL A 90 16.63 -9.24 6.58
CA VAL A 90 17.94 -9.92 6.60
C VAL A 90 18.91 -9.23 7.56
N THR A 91 18.97 -7.89 7.53
CA THR A 91 19.83 -7.14 8.47
C THR A 91 19.40 -7.34 9.93
N MET A 92 18.10 -7.47 10.20
CA MET A 92 17.60 -7.74 11.55
C MET A 92 18.00 -9.13 12.06
N VAL A 93 17.96 -10.16 11.21
CA VAL A 93 18.46 -11.50 11.56
C VAL A 93 19.94 -11.44 11.97
N LEU A 94 20.74 -10.67 11.23
CA LEU A 94 22.16 -10.48 11.54
C LEU A 94 22.36 -9.75 12.87
N ALA A 95 21.55 -8.72 13.16
CA ALA A 95 21.58 -8.04 14.45
C ALA A 95 21.31 -9.01 15.62
N VAL A 96 20.30 -9.87 15.50
CA VAL A 96 19.98 -10.90 16.51
C VAL A 96 21.13 -11.90 16.67
N ASN A 97 21.68 -12.41 15.56
CA ASN A 97 22.81 -13.35 15.58
C ASN A 97 24.05 -12.77 16.29
N TYR A 98 24.40 -11.52 15.98
CA TYR A 98 25.51 -10.86 16.66
C TYR A 98 25.20 -10.49 18.11
N GLY A 99 23.92 -10.31 18.45
CA GLY A 99 23.44 -10.17 19.83
C GLY A 99 23.69 -11.44 20.65
N HIS A 100 23.43 -12.62 20.10
CA HIS A 100 23.77 -13.90 20.74
C HIS A 100 25.28 -14.08 20.96
N LYS A 101 26.10 -13.50 20.07
CA LYS A 101 27.56 -13.50 20.19
C LYS A 101 28.10 -12.38 21.08
N MET A 102 27.22 -11.59 21.71
CA MET A 102 27.57 -10.42 22.53
C MET A 102 28.44 -9.38 21.80
N GLN A 103 28.34 -9.29 20.47
CA GLN A 103 29.17 -8.38 19.65
C GLN A 103 28.46 -7.03 19.43
N LYS A 104 28.48 -6.17 20.45
CA LYS A 104 27.79 -4.87 20.47
C LYS A 104 27.96 -4.04 19.20
N SER A 105 29.19 -3.80 18.75
CA SER A 105 29.44 -2.94 17.58
C SER A 105 28.76 -3.44 16.30
N LYS A 106 28.67 -4.77 16.14
CA LYS A 106 27.97 -5.35 15.00
C LYS A 106 26.47 -5.30 15.17
N VAL A 107 25.95 -5.52 16.38
CA VAL A 107 24.52 -5.32 16.67
C VAL A 107 24.09 -3.90 16.31
N ILE A 108 24.88 -2.90 16.69
CA ILE A 108 24.63 -1.48 16.35
C ILE A 108 24.58 -1.31 14.82
N LEU A 109 25.59 -1.78 14.09
CA LEU A 109 25.64 -1.67 12.63
C LEU A 109 24.38 -2.24 11.96
N TRP A 110 24.04 -3.48 12.32
CA TRP A 110 22.92 -4.17 11.69
C TRP A 110 21.56 -3.57 12.07
N LEU A 111 21.38 -3.14 13.32
CA LEU A 111 20.17 -2.42 13.73
C LEU A 111 20.01 -1.09 13.00
N VAL A 112 21.10 -0.34 12.81
CA VAL A 112 21.05 0.91 12.03
C VAL A 112 20.61 0.64 10.59
N LEU A 113 21.16 -0.40 9.95
CA LEU A 113 20.75 -0.77 8.59
C LEU A 113 19.27 -1.20 8.53
N THR A 114 18.77 -1.92 9.54
CA THR A 114 17.35 -2.29 9.64
C THR A 114 16.47 -1.04 9.75
N ILE A 115 16.83 -0.10 10.63
CA ILE A 115 16.09 1.16 10.82
C ILE A 115 16.10 2.00 9.54
N VAL A 116 17.24 2.12 8.86
CA VAL A 116 17.33 2.84 7.59
C VAL A 116 16.41 2.21 6.54
N GLY A 117 16.40 0.87 6.42
CA GLY A 117 15.47 0.18 5.53
C GLY A 117 14.01 0.44 5.87
N GLY A 118 13.64 0.41 7.16
CA GLY A 118 12.29 0.73 7.62
C GLY A 118 11.87 2.17 7.34
N CYS A 119 12.76 3.14 7.58
CA CYS A 119 12.50 4.55 7.28
C CYS A 119 12.36 4.80 5.77
N LEU A 120 13.21 4.18 4.95
CA LEU A 120 13.10 4.27 3.48
C LEU A 120 11.77 3.69 3.00
N PHE A 121 11.35 2.55 3.55
CA PHE A 121 10.05 1.96 3.23
C PHE A 121 8.88 2.89 3.58
N LEU A 122 8.85 3.44 4.81
CA LEU A 122 7.82 4.39 5.23
C LEU A 122 7.79 5.66 4.37
N GLY A 123 8.96 6.19 4.02
CA GLY A 123 9.07 7.34 3.11
C GLY A 123 8.54 7.03 1.72
N SER A 124 8.86 5.86 1.18
CA SER A 124 8.33 5.38 -0.10
C SER A 124 6.81 5.23 -0.06
N GLN A 125 6.25 4.65 1.00
CA GLN A 125 4.81 4.49 1.15
C GLN A 125 4.09 5.84 1.24
N ALA A 126 4.63 6.79 2.00
CA ALA A 126 4.08 8.13 2.12
C ALA A 126 4.10 8.87 0.78
N TRP A 127 5.17 8.69 -0.01
CA TRP A 127 5.26 9.27 -1.35
C TRP A 127 4.24 8.64 -2.31
N GLU A 128 4.11 7.31 -2.31
CA GLU A 128 3.13 6.59 -3.13
C GLU A 128 1.70 7.03 -2.79
N TRP A 129 1.37 7.11 -1.50
CA TRP A 129 0.09 7.63 -1.04
C TRP A 129 -0.14 9.07 -1.48
N GLY A 130 0.87 9.93 -1.34
CA GLY A 130 0.79 11.31 -1.80
C GLY A 130 0.43 11.37 -3.28
N HIS A 131 1.12 10.62 -4.12
CA HIS A 131 0.84 10.58 -5.55
C HIS A 131 -0.56 10.02 -5.87
N PHE A 132 -0.95 8.94 -5.21
CA PHE A 132 -2.25 8.30 -5.36
C PHE A 132 -3.42 9.21 -4.92
N ILE A 133 -3.24 10.00 -3.86
CA ILE A 133 -4.22 10.99 -3.39
C ILE A 133 -4.33 12.16 -4.37
N HIS A 134 -3.21 12.60 -4.97
CA HIS A 134 -3.23 13.71 -5.91
C HIS A 134 -3.76 13.33 -7.29
N GLY A 135 -3.76 12.04 -7.62
CA GLY A 135 -4.22 11.52 -8.90
C GLY A 135 -3.19 11.68 -10.01
N ASP A 136 -3.39 10.93 -11.08
CA ASP A 136 -2.54 10.96 -12.26
C ASP A 136 -3.28 11.19 -13.56
N LYS A 137 -4.23 10.32 -13.86
CA LYS A 137 -4.89 10.34 -15.18
C LYS A 137 -6.23 11.05 -15.13
N GLY A 138 -6.86 11.13 -13.96
CA GLY A 138 -8.26 11.50 -13.84
C GLY A 138 -9.18 10.36 -14.30
N GLY A 139 -10.30 10.21 -13.61
CA GLY A 139 -11.37 9.29 -13.95
C GLY A 139 -12.66 10.07 -14.16
N ILE A 140 -13.62 9.49 -14.88
CA ILE A 140 -14.94 10.08 -15.04
C ILE A 140 -15.93 9.17 -14.35
N ALA A 141 -16.59 9.69 -13.32
CA ALA A 141 -17.64 8.97 -12.63
C ALA A 141 -18.91 8.92 -13.50
N THR A 142 -19.63 7.81 -13.40
CA THR A 142 -20.89 7.61 -14.08
C THR A 142 -22.04 7.42 -13.10
N LYS A 143 -23.28 7.48 -13.59
CA LYS A 143 -24.51 7.25 -12.79
C LYS A 143 -24.55 5.86 -12.15
N ASP A 144 -23.90 4.87 -12.76
CA ASP A 144 -23.88 3.49 -12.30
C ASP A 144 -22.71 3.20 -11.31
N GLU A 145 -22.13 4.24 -10.70
CA GLU A 145 -20.96 4.19 -9.80
C GLU A 145 -19.67 3.63 -10.41
N TYR A 146 -19.66 3.37 -11.72
CA TYR A 146 -18.45 2.95 -12.43
C TYR A 146 -17.62 4.14 -12.89
N ILE A 147 -16.30 3.93 -12.91
CA ILE A 147 -15.33 4.92 -13.36
C ILE A 147 -14.86 4.53 -14.76
N VAL A 148 -14.92 5.50 -15.67
CA VAL A 148 -14.41 5.35 -17.03
C VAL A 148 -13.21 6.27 -17.25
N HIS A 149 -12.34 5.89 -18.17
CA HIS A 149 -11.08 6.59 -18.40
C HIS A 149 -10.97 7.04 -19.84
N VAL A 150 -10.21 8.11 -20.05
CA VAL A 150 -9.80 8.51 -21.39
C VAL A 150 -8.78 7.52 -21.91
N ALA A 151 -8.90 7.13 -23.17
CA ALA A 151 -7.95 6.30 -23.87
C ALA A 151 -7.59 6.92 -25.23
N GLN A 152 -6.42 6.53 -25.73
CA GLN A 152 -5.93 6.89 -27.07
C GLN A 152 -5.56 5.58 -27.77
N GLY A 153 -6.42 5.12 -28.68
CA GLY A 153 -6.35 3.76 -29.20
C GLY A 153 -6.56 2.73 -28.08
N ASN A 154 -5.61 1.81 -27.89
CA ASN A 154 -5.66 0.77 -26.84
C ASN A 154 -4.98 1.15 -25.52
N LYS A 155 -4.42 2.36 -25.41
CA LYS A 155 -3.69 2.79 -24.20
C LYS A 155 -4.51 3.79 -23.41
N LEU A 156 -4.46 3.68 -22.09
CA LEU A 156 -4.99 4.72 -21.21
C LEU A 156 -4.30 6.06 -21.48
N SER A 157 -5.09 7.11 -21.45
CA SER A 157 -4.64 8.49 -21.49
C SER A 157 -5.20 9.24 -20.30
N SER A 158 -4.78 10.49 -20.14
CA SER A 158 -5.26 11.34 -19.05
C SER A 158 -6.29 12.34 -19.55
N VAL A 159 -7.23 12.67 -18.67
CA VAL A 159 -8.16 13.79 -18.83
C VAL A 159 -7.38 15.10 -19.03
N TYR A 160 -6.26 15.26 -18.33
CA TYR A 160 -5.34 16.39 -18.48
C TYR A 160 -4.83 16.55 -19.92
N LYS A 161 -4.38 15.46 -20.55
CA LYS A 161 -3.85 15.48 -21.92
C LYS A 161 -4.94 15.82 -22.94
N LEU A 162 -6.14 15.27 -22.76
CA LEU A 162 -7.28 15.55 -23.62
C LEU A 162 -7.69 17.02 -23.53
N MET A 163 -7.81 17.55 -22.31
CA MET A 163 -8.25 18.91 -22.02
C MET A 163 -7.15 19.97 -22.15
N GLU A 164 -5.90 19.56 -22.43
CA GLU A 164 -4.72 20.45 -22.48
C GLU A 164 -4.50 21.25 -21.19
N ILE A 165 -4.83 20.63 -20.05
CA ILE A 165 -4.66 21.21 -18.73
C ILE A 165 -3.34 20.72 -18.14
N ASP A 166 -2.53 21.64 -17.64
CA ASP A 166 -1.38 21.26 -16.81
C ASP A 166 -1.88 20.75 -15.46
N LYS A 167 -1.58 19.48 -15.18
CA LYS A 167 -1.90 18.78 -13.92
C LYS A 167 -1.34 19.49 -12.69
N TYR A 168 -0.23 20.22 -12.83
CA TYR A 168 0.41 20.94 -11.74
C TYR A 168 -0.01 22.41 -11.63
N SER A 169 -0.83 22.90 -12.57
CA SER A 169 -1.33 24.27 -12.52
C SER A 169 -2.49 24.40 -11.53
N ASN A 170 -2.37 25.38 -10.63
CA ASN A 170 -3.46 25.77 -9.73
C ASN A 170 -4.59 26.55 -10.44
N ASP A 171 -4.36 27.00 -11.69
CA ASP A 171 -5.24 27.94 -12.40
C ASP A 171 -6.36 27.23 -13.20
N HIS A 172 -6.24 25.91 -13.39
CA HIS A 172 -7.15 25.09 -14.20
C HIS A 172 -7.58 23.80 -13.51
N SER A 173 -7.64 23.81 -12.17
CA SER A 173 -7.83 22.56 -11.44
C SER A 173 -9.21 21.96 -11.69
N LEU A 174 -9.22 20.74 -12.23
CA LEU A 174 -10.34 19.79 -12.17
C LEU A 174 -10.74 19.45 -10.72
N LYS A 175 -9.98 19.93 -9.73
CA LYS A 175 -10.18 19.73 -8.30
C LYS A 175 -11.00 20.88 -7.70
N TYR A 176 -11.92 20.53 -6.81
CA TYR A 176 -12.56 21.44 -5.86
C TYR A 176 -11.67 21.86 -4.69
N PHE A 177 -10.52 21.19 -4.55
CA PHE A 177 -9.68 21.23 -3.37
C PHE A 177 -9.07 22.63 -3.19
N GLY A 178 -9.38 23.31 -2.08
CA GLY A 178 -8.97 24.69 -1.79
C GLY A 178 -10.06 25.75 -1.95
N LEU A 179 -11.26 25.36 -2.42
CA LEU A 179 -12.43 26.24 -2.48
C LEU A 179 -13.32 26.00 -1.24
N GLU A 180 -12.98 26.69 -0.14
CA GLU A 180 -13.59 26.47 1.20
C GLU A 180 -15.10 26.79 1.26
N ASP A 181 -15.63 27.60 0.33
CA ASP A 181 -17.01 28.11 0.33
C ASP A 181 -17.90 27.58 -0.83
N LEU A 182 -17.72 26.34 -1.29
CA LEU A 182 -18.59 25.77 -2.34
C LEU A 182 -19.81 25.04 -1.78
N THR A 183 -20.99 25.57 -2.08
CA THR A 183 -22.27 24.85 -1.89
C THR A 183 -22.37 23.65 -2.85
N GLN A 184 -23.23 22.68 -2.53
CA GLN A 184 -23.44 21.50 -3.40
C GLN A 184 -23.93 21.87 -4.81
N GLU A 185 -24.74 22.92 -4.93
CA GLU A 185 -25.20 23.43 -6.22
C GLU A 185 -24.05 24.01 -7.05
N MET A 186 -23.14 24.76 -6.42
CA MET A 186 -21.96 25.28 -7.11
C MET A 186 -21.05 24.16 -7.60
N LYS A 187 -20.82 23.13 -6.77
CA LYS A 187 -20.03 21.95 -7.16
C LYS A 187 -20.61 21.27 -8.40
N LYS A 188 -21.92 21.05 -8.40
CA LYS A 188 -22.63 20.47 -9.53
C LYS A 188 -22.51 21.31 -10.81
N GLY A 189 -22.59 22.64 -10.70
CA GLY A 189 -22.40 23.52 -11.85
C GLY A 189 -20.98 23.45 -12.44
N PHE A 190 -19.97 23.31 -11.59
CA PHE A 190 -18.58 23.08 -12.04
C PHE A 190 -18.41 21.70 -12.71
N ASP A 191 -19.02 20.65 -12.15
CA ASP A 191 -18.97 19.30 -12.73
C ASP A 191 -19.58 19.29 -14.13
N GLU A 192 -20.78 19.87 -14.28
CA GLU A 192 -21.46 20.01 -15.56
C GLU A 192 -20.61 20.78 -16.57
N LYS A 193 -20.00 21.89 -16.16
CA LYS A 193 -19.09 22.67 -17.02
C LYS A 193 -17.88 21.86 -17.45
N ASN A 194 -17.24 21.14 -16.53
CA ASN A 194 -16.05 20.34 -16.80
C ASN A 194 -16.36 19.18 -17.76
N ILE A 195 -17.49 18.50 -17.57
CA ILE A 195 -17.96 17.43 -18.46
C ILE A 195 -18.28 17.98 -19.85
N ASN A 196 -18.96 19.13 -19.94
CA ASN A 196 -19.27 19.73 -21.23
C ASN A 196 -17.99 20.08 -22.00
N ASN A 197 -17.00 20.68 -21.34
CA ASN A 197 -15.69 20.96 -21.94
C ASN A 197 -14.97 19.66 -22.37
N LEU A 198 -14.98 18.63 -21.52
CA LEU A 198 -14.42 17.32 -21.87
C LEU A 198 -15.05 16.73 -23.14
N ILE A 199 -16.38 16.80 -23.26
CA ILE A 199 -17.12 16.31 -24.43
C ILE A 199 -16.79 17.14 -25.68
N GLU A 200 -16.62 18.45 -25.55
CA GLU A 200 -16.18 19.31 -26.66
C GLU A 200 -14.77 18.96 -27.14
N GLN A 201 -13.85 18.69 -26.21
CA GLN A 201 -12.48 18.25 -26.54
C GLN A 201 -12.47 16.87 -27.20
N LEU A 202 -13.32 15.93 -26.76
CA LEU A 202 -13.48 14.63 -27.43
C LEU A 202 -13.98 14.76 -28.87
N LYS A 203 -14.87 15.71 -29.15
CA LYS A 203 -15.31 16.00 -30.53
C LYS A 203 -14.19 16.60 -31.38
N ALA A 204 -13.39 17.49 -30.79
CA ALA A 204 -12.29 18.15 -31.48
C ALA A 204 -11.13 17.18 -31.80
N LYS A 205 -10.95 16.14 -30.97
CA LYS A 205 -9.83 15.21 -31.03
C LYS A 205 -10.31 13.76 -31.20
N PRO A 206 -10.62 13.33 -32.43
CA PRO A 206 -11.19 12.01 -32.72
C PRO A 206 -10.25 10.85 -32.41
N GLU A 207 -8.96 11.11 -32.16
CA GLU A 207 -7.98 10.11 -31.73
C GLU A 207 -8.17 9.63 -30.28
N PHE A 208 -8.92 10.39 -29.47
CA PHE A 208 -9.27 10.00 -28.11
C PHE A 208 -10.63 9.32 -28.05
N ASN A 209 -10.76 8.41 -27.10
CA ASN A 209 -11.98 7.65 -26.83
C ASN A 209 -12.11 7.37 -25.33
N ILE A 210 -13.18 6.68 -24.94
CA ILE A 210 -13.44 6.29 -23.57
C ILE A 210 -13.32 4.77 -23.41
N ARG A 211 -12.52 4.37 -22.41
CA ARG A 211 -12.46 3.01 -21.89
C ARG A 211 -13.44 2.88 -20.73
N LYS A 212 -14.40 1.98 -20.86
CA LYS A 212 -15.35 1.65 -19.78
C LYS A 212 -14.66 0.89 -18.65
N ALA A 213 -15.34 0.79 -17.51
CA ALA A 213 -14.85 0.07 -16.35
C ALA A 213 -14.59 -1.42 -16.63
N ASP A 214 -15.39 -2.06 -17.50
CA ASP A 214 -15.20 -3.43 -17.98
C ASP A 214 -14.05 -3.59 -19.00
N LYS A 215 -13.28 -2.51 -19.22
CA LYS A 215 -12.11 -2.43 -20.08
C LYS A 215 -12.45 -2.41 -21.58
N THR A 216 -13.72 -2.36 -21.94
CA THR A 216 -14.14 -2.16 -23.34
C THR A 216 -13.84 -0.73 -23.78
N ILE A 217 -13.37 -0.57 -25.01
CA ILE A 217 -13.03 0.73 -25.59
C ILE A 217 -14.12 1.09 -26.58
N LEU A 218 -14.74 2.24 -26.38
CA LEU A 218 -15.77 2.76 -27.26
C LEU A 218 -15.14 3.47 -28.47
N SER A 219 -15.87 3.56 -29.58
CA SER A 219 -15.52 4.50 -30.63
C SER A 219 -15.68 5.96 -30.14
N ASN A 220 -15.09 6.93 -30.83
CA ASN A 220 -15.19 8.34 -30.44
C ASN A 220 -16.65 8.83 -30.38
N GLU A 221 -17.47 8.48 -31.37
CA GLU A 221 -18.89 8.86 -31.41
C GLU A 221 -19.70 8.22 -30.28
N GLU A 222 -19.50 6.92 -30.03
CA GLU A 222 -20.11 6.21 -28.90
C GLU A 222 -19.66 6.77 -27.56
N SER A 223 -18.38 7.15 -27.44
CA SER A 223 -17.81 7.77 -26.24
C SER A 223 -18.54 9.07 -25.89
N ILE A 224 -18.77 9.92 -26.89
CA ILE A 224 -19.47 11.20 -26.73
C ILE A 224 -20.91 10.97 -26.25
N ASN A 225 -21.63 10.04 -26.88
CA ASN A 225 -23.00 9.74 -26.51
C ASN A 225 -23.08 9.12 -25.10
N TYR A 226 -22.18 8.18 -24.81
CA TYR A 226 -22.10 7.54 -23.49
C TYR A 226 -21.84 8.55 -22.37
N LEU A 227 -20.92 9.51 -22.56
CA LEU A 227 -20.64 10.53 -21.56
C LEU A 227 -21.80 11.50 -21.34
N LYS A 228 -22.50 11.92 -22.41
CA LYS A 228 -23.68 12.79 -22.28
C LYS A 228 -24.79 12.16 -21.44
N GLU A 229 -24.96 10.84 -21.58
CA GLU A 229 -26.02 10.12 -20.88
C GLU A 229 -25.63 9.77 -19.45
N ASN A 230 -24.36 9.40 -19.21
CA ASN A 230 -23.94 8.72 -17.99
C ASN A 230 -22.93 9.48 -17.13
N ALA A 231 -22.16 10.44 -17.67
CA ALA A 231 -21.13 11.12 -16.88
C ALA A 231 -21.74 12.01 -15.80
N THR A 232 -21.13 12.01 -14.61
CA THR A 232 -21.61 12.78 -13.45
C THR A 232 -20.59 13.79 -12.95
N GLN A 233 -19.33 13.37 -12.81
CA GLN A 233 -18.22 14.25 -12.38
C GLN A 233 -16.88 13.74 -12.90
N ILE A 234 -15.89 14.63 -12.98
CA ILE A 234 -14.49 14.25 -13.22
C ILE A 234 -13.81 14.06 -11.87
N LEU A 235 -13.36 12.84 -11.60
CA LEU A 235 -12.62 12.49 -10.40
C LEU A 235 -11.13 12.68 -10.63
N VAL A 236 -10.48 13.25 -9.63
CA VAL A 236 -9.03 13.36 -9.59
C VAL A 236 -8.51 12.84 -8.27
N GLY A 237 -7.61 11.88 -8.37
CA GLY A 237 -7.01 11.19 -7.24
C GLY A 237 -7.95 10.25 -6.53
N ALA A 238 -7.48 9.75 -5.40
CA ALA A 238 -8.22 8.83 -4.58
C ALA A 238 -8.24 9.26 -3.11
N ASN A 239 -9.40 9.08 -2.48
CA ASN A 239 -9.63 9.23 -1.06
C ASN A 239 -10.74 8.25 -0.65
N LEU A 240 -11.26 8.36 0.58
CA LEU A 240 -12.29 7.46 1.11
C LEU A 240 -13.68 7.63 0.48
N VAL A 241 -13.84 8.59 -0.43
CA VAL A 241 -15.11 8.92 -1.08
C VAL A 241 -14.99 8.80 -2.61
N ASN A 242 -13.95 9.38 -3.17
CA ASN A 242 -13.70 9.44 -4.60
C ASN A 242 -12.49 8.56 -4.95
N ASN A 243 -12.59 7.80 -6.03
CA ASN A 243 -11.47 6.99 -6.54
C ASN A 243 -11.40 7.13 -8.06
N GLU A 244 -10.35 7.76 -8.58
CA GLU A 244 -10.16 7.84 -10.04
C GLU A 244 -9.74 6.51 -10.68
N TYR A 245 -9.20 5.56 -9.91
CA TYR A 245 -8.56 4.37 -10.46
C TYR A 245 -9.53 3.24 -10.78
N GLY A 246 -10.72 3.24 -10.20
CA GLY A 246 -11.72 2.19 -10.40
C GLY A 246 -12.79 2.21 -9.31
N HIS A 247 -13.32 1.05 -8.96
CA HIS A 247 -14.35 0.93 -7.93
C HIS A 247 -13.92 1.57 -6.59
N ARG A 248 -14.81 2.31 -5.93
CA ARG A 248 -14.51 3.05 -4.67
C ARG A 248 -13.86 2.18 -3.60
N LEU A 249 -14.41 0.99 -3.37
CA LEU A 249 -13.89 0.03 -2.38
C LEU A 249 -12.40 -0.30 -2.55
N PHE A 250 -11.84 -0.21 -3.77
CA PHE A 250 -10.41 -0.42 -3.96
C PHE A 250 -9.58 0.58 -3.14
N ALA A 251 -9.91 1.88 -3.23
CA ALA A 251 -9.21 2.92 -2.47
C ALA A 251 -9.43 2.74 -0.96
N ASP A 252 -10.65 2.42 -0.54
CA ASP A 252 -10.97 2.17 0.88
C ASP A 252 -10.11 1.05 1.47
N TYR A 253 -10.04 -0.11 0.79
CA TYR A 253 -9.20 -1.22 1.23
C TYR A 253 -7.70 -0.88 1.12
N PHE A 254 -7.28 -0.21 0.05
CA PHE A 254 -5.89 0.16 -0.15
C PHE A 254 -5.39 1.04 1.00
N PHE A 255 -6.07 2.17 1.27
CA PHE A 255 -5.66 3.08 2.34
C PHE A 255 -5.78 2.44 3.72
N PHE A 256 -6.82 1.66 3.98
CA PHE A 256 -7.01 1.07 5.29
C PHE A 256 -5.98 -0.03 5.58
N ILE A 257 -5.80 -0.99 4.67
CA ILE A 257 -4.89 -2.13 4.87
C ILE A 257 -3.43 -1.68 4.85
N THR A 258 -3.02 -0.90 3.84
CA THR A 258 -1.64 -0.41 3.76
C THR A 258 -1.34 0.62 4.84
N GLY A 259 -2.33 1.41 5.27
CA GLY A 259 -2.19 2.37 6.37
C GLY A 259 -2.06 1.69 7.73
N PHE A 260 -2.89 0.68 8.00
CA PHE A 260 -2.77 -0.14 9.20
C PHE A 260 -1.43 -0.87 9.25
N HIS A 261 -0.98 -1.43 8.13
CA HIS A 261 0.37 -1.98 8.00
C HIS A 261 1.46 -0.93 8.23
N GLY A 262 1.35 0.24 7.61
CA GLY A 262 2.29 1.35 7.79
C GLY A 262 2.41 1.79 9.26
N PHE A 263 1.31 1.75 10.01
CA PHE A 263 1.32 1.98 11.46
C PHE A 263 2.13 0.92 12.23
N HIS A 264 2.06 -0.36 11.83
CA HIS A 264 2.89 -1.42 12.42
C HIS A 264 4.37 -1.21 12.08
N VAL A 265 4.69 -0.88 10.84
CA VAL A 265 6.07 -0.57 10.43
C VAL A 265 6.60 0.64 11.21
N PHE A 266 5.83 1.71 11.32
CA PHE A 266 6.18 2.90 12.10
C PHE A 266 6.46 2.55 13.56
N SER A 267 5.54 1.81 14.21
CA SER A 267 5.72 1.34 15.58
C SER A 267 6.97 0.45 15.71
N GLY A 268 7.22 -0.41 14.72
CA GLY A 268 8.41 -1.25 14.64
C GLY A 268 9.70 -0.42 14.56
N VAL A 269 9.74 0.62 13.73
CA VAL A 269 10.88 1.54 13.62
C VAL A 269 11.12 2.25 14.95
N VAL A 270 10.06 2.71 15.62
CA VAL A 270 10.17 3.33 16.96
C VAL A 270 10.77 2.34 17.97
N LEU A 271 10.29 1.09 18.00
CA LEU A 271 10.85 0.04 18.86
C LEU A 271 12.30 -0.27 18.52
N LEU A 272 12.67 -0.33 17.24
CA LEU A 272 14.05 -0.52 16.77
C LEU A 272 14.97 0.63 17.25
N ILE A 273 14.51 1.87 17.17
CA ILE A 273 15.26 3.05 17.68
C ILE A 273 15.47 2.95 19.19
N ILE A 274 14.43 2.58 19.95
CA ILE A 274 14.53 2.40 21.41
C ILE A 274 15.56 1.31 21.75
N ILE A 275 15.52 0.15 21.08
CA ILE A 275 16.52 -0.89 21.35
C ILE A 275 17.92 -0.46 20.92
N LEU A 276 18.08 0.28 19.83
CA LEU A 276 19.37 0.79 19.37
C LEU A 276 19.99 1.70 20.45
N ILE A 277 19.21 2.64 20.99
CA ILE A 277 19.65 3.50 22.11
C ILE A 277 20.08 2.64 23.30
N ASN A 278 19.28 1.63 23.67
CA ASN A 278 19.62 0.72 24.76
C ASN A 278 20.90 -0.10 24.53
N VAL A 279 21.16 -0.52 23.28
CA VAL A 279 22.41 -1.20 22.89
C VAL A 279 23.59 -0.24 23.05
N ILE A 280 23.48 0.99 22.53
CA ILE A 280 24.54 2.01 22.62
C ILE A 280 24.88 2.29 24.08
N MET A 281 23.87 2.48 24.93
CA MET A 281 24.02 2.68 26.38
C MET A 281 24.59 1.47 27.14
N GLY A 282 24.81 0.32 26.48
CA GLY A 282 25.37 -0.88 27.12
C GLY A 282 24.39 -1.61 28.05
N THR A 283 23.08 -1.31 27.95
CA THR A 283 22.06 -1.90 28.83
C THR A 283 22.04 -3.43 28.74
N TYR A 284 22.23 -3.98 27.54
CA TYR A 284 22.18 -5.44 27.31
C TYR A 284 23.50 -6.15 27.67
N GLU A 285 24.64 -5.46 27.57
CA GLU A 285 25.92 -5.96 28.10
C GLU A 285 25.84 -6.12 29.62
N ARG A 286 25.26 -5.13 30.32
CA ARG A 286 25.01 -5.21 31.77
C ARG A 286 24.01 -6.29 32.17
N ARG A 287 23.04 -6.61 31.31
CA ARG A 287 22.08 -7.71 31.54
C ARG A 287 22.65 -9.09 31.20
N GLY A 288 23.71 -9.15 30.39
CA GLY A 288 24.33 -10.41 29.94
C GLY A 288 23.59 -11.12 28.80
N HIS A 289 22.53 -10.53 28.22
CA HIS A 289 21.78 -11.12 27.12
C HIS A 289 21.09 -10.06 26.23
N TYR A 290 20.90 -10.38 24.94
CA TYR A 290 20.25 -9.52 23.94
C TYR A 290 18.81 -9.94 23.60
N GLU A 291 18.11 -10.67 24.48
CA GLU A 291 16.75 -11.18 24.21
C GLU A 291 15.74 -10.12 23.77
N MET A 292 15.90 -8.85 24.17
CA MET A 292 14.98 -7.78 23.71
C MET A 292 15.14 -7.47 22.22
N VAL A 293 16.36 -7.58 21.68
CA VAL A 293 16.62 -7.46 20.24
C VAL A 293 15.93 -8.59 19.49
N GLU A 294 15.93 -9.81 20.04
CA GLU A 294 15.23 -10.95 19.45
C GLU A 294 13.70 -10.74 19.43
N LYS A 295 13.10 -10.29 20.53
CA LYS A 295 11.64 -10.05 20.61
C LYS A 295 11.18 -8.98 19.62
N VAL A 296 11.90 -7.87 19.54
CA VAL A 296 11.62 -6.82 18.54
C VAL A 296 11.94 -7.31 17.12
N GLY A 297 12.93 -8.18 16.95
CA GLY A 297 13.21 -8.84 15.67
C GLY A 297 12.06 -9.70 15.19
N LEU A 298 11.46 -10.50 16.08
CA LEU A 298 10.25 -11.28 15.76
C LEU A 298 9.10 -10.38 15.29
N TYR A 299 8.90 -9.22 15.93
CA TYR A 299 7.93 -8.23 15.47
C TYR A 299 8.25 -7.74 14.05
N TRP A 300 9.49 -7.34 13.82
CA TRP A 300 9.92 -6.79 12.53
C TRP A 300 9.76 -7.80 11.40
N HIS A 301 10.15 -9.06 11.61
CA HIS A 301 9.95 -10.14 10.64
C HIS A 301 8.47 -10.42 10.38
N PHE A 302 7.63 -10.33 11.41
CA PHE A 302 6.18 -10.48 11.23
C PHE A 302 5.62 -9.37 10.34
N VAL A 303 5.99 -8.13 10.60
CA VAL A 303 5.54 -6.99 9.79
C VAL A 303 5.99 -7.17 8.33
N ASP A 304 7.24 -7.53 8.08
CA ASP A 304 7.76 -7.83 6.74
C ASP A 304 6.97 -8.98 6.05
N LEU A 305 6.68 -10.06 6.78
CA LEU A 305 5.88 -11.17 6.26
C LEU A 305 4.46 -10.74 5.86
N VAL A 306 3.80 -9.92 6.69
CA VAL A 306 2.48 -9.35 6.36
C VAL A 306 2.56 -8.51 5.08
N TRP A 307 3.62 -7.73 4.92
CA TRP A 307 3.82 -6.93 3.71
C TRP A 307 3.88 -7.78 2.44
N VAL A 308 4.57 -8.92 2.47
CA VAL A 308 4.64 -9.83 1.30
C VAL A 308 3.24 -10.25 0.84
N PHE A 309 2.32 -10.51 1.76
CA PHE A 309 0.93 -10.82 1.42
C PHE A 309 0.18 -9.60 0.88
N VAL A 310 0.28 -8.45 1.54
CA VAL A 310 -0.35 -7.19 1.08
C VAL A 310 0.15 -6.85 -0.33
N PHE A 311 1.46 -6.92 -0.56
CA PHE A 311 2.09 -6.72 -1.85
C PHE A 311 1.50 -7.63 -2.92
N THR A 312 1.40 -8.93 -2.62
CA THR A 312 0.86 -9.92 -3.56
C THR A 312 -0.58 -9.59 -3.97
N PHE A 313 -1.47 -9.29 -3.01
CA PHE A 313 -2.90 -9.08 -3.29
C PHE A 313 -3.23 -7.73 -3.96
N PHE A 314 -2.44 -6.68 -3.72
CA PHE A 314 -2.70 -5.36 -4.29
C PHE A 314 -1.94 -5.09 -5.59
N TYR A 315 -0.73 -5.64 -5.73
CA TYR A 315 0.19 -5.23 -6.79
C TYR A 315 0.48 -6.34 -7.81
N LEU A 316 0.23 -7.62 -7.50
CA LEU A 316 0.49 -8.73 -8.42
C LEU A 316 -0.76 -9.46 -8.88
N VAL A 317 -1.73 -9.67 -7.99
CA VAL A 317 -2.95 -10.45 -8.24
C VAL A 317 -4.10 -9.55 -8.63
#